data_AF-A0A254MY69-F1
#
_entry.id   AF-A0A254MY69-F1
#
_cell.length_a   1.000
_cell.length_b   1.000
_cell.length_c   1.000
_cell.angle_alpha   90.00
_cell.angle_beta   90.00
_cell.angle_gamma   90.00
#
_symmetry.space_group_name_H-M   'P 1'
#
loop_
_entity.id
_entity.type
_entity.pdbx_description
1 polymer ?
#
loop_
_entity_poly.entity_id
_entity_poly.type
_entity_poly.pdbx_seq_one_letter_code
_entity_poly.pdbx_strand_id
1 'polypeptide(L)' 'MPAMQFSLSWRKALLLIYLTCSLAWMGAIAAYLILALKGLSGTTELGTRAAYLGMQDVGWTAVVPLGFASVLTLAVN' A
#
# COMPACT_ATOMS: atom_id res chain seq x y z
N MET A 1 -28.93 -11.27 22.78
CA MET A 1 -28.01 -10.79 21.73
C MET A 1 -26.72 -11.61 21.85
N PRO A 2 -26.44 -12.59 20.95
CA PRO A 2 -25.29 -13.46 21.13
C PRO A 2 -24.01 -12.69 20.77
N ALA A 3 -23.15 -12.46 21.76
CA ALA A 3 -21.83 -11.88 21.54
C ALA A 3 -21.00 -12.85 20.70
N MET A 4 -20.62 -12.43 19.50
CA MET A 4 -19.77 -13.21 18.61
C MET A 4 -18.39 -13.37 19.26
N GLN A 5 -18.14 -14.54 19.84
CA GLN A 5 -16.90 -14.89 20.53
C GLN A 5 -15.84 -15.28 19.50
N PHE A 6 -15.36 -14.31 18.72
CA PHE A 6 -14.08 -14.51 18.03
C PHE A 6 -13.02 -14.73 19.10
N SER A 7 -12.31 -15.86 19.02
CA SER A 7 -11.24 -16.19 19.96
C SER A 7 -10.28 -15.01 20.09
N LEU A 8 -9.74 -14.79 21.29
CA LEU A 8 -8.89 -13.63 21.58
C LEU A 8 -7.69 -13.53 20.63
N SER A 9 -7.23 -14.69 20.13
CA SER A 9 -6.20 -14.84 19.11
C SER A 9 -6.61 -14.28 17.74
N TRP A 10 -7.86 -14.48 17.31
CA TRP A 10 -8.35 -13.98 16.02
C TRP A 10 -8.44 -12.46 15.98
N ARG A 11 -8.91 -11.83 17.06
CA ARG A 11 -8.97 -10.37 17.17
C ARG A 11 -7.59 -9.73 17.08
N LYS A 12 -6.58 -10.34 17.74
CA LYS A 12 -5.19 -9.88 17.66
C LYS A 12 -4.61 -10.01 16.26
N ALA A 13 -4.88 -11.13 15.57
CA ALA A 13 -4.41 -11.34 14.20
C ALA A 13 -5.02 -10.32 13.23
N LEU A 14 -6.34 -10.06 13.33
CA LEU A 14 -7.02 -9.06 12.51
C LEU A 14 -6.44 -7.66 12.70
N LEU A 15 -6.16 -7.25 13.94
CA LEU A 15 -5.53 -5.95 14.23
C LEU A 15 -4.13 -5.85 13.62
N LEU A 16 -3.35 -6.93 13.66
CA LEU A 16 -1.99 -6.97 13.12
C LEU A 16 -2.00 -6.91 11.59
N ILE A 17 -2.94 -7.62 10.95
CA ILE A 17 -3.17 -7.57 9.50
C ILE A 17 -3.65 -6.17 9.09
N TYR A 18 -4.62 -5.60 9.80
CA TYR A 18 -5.12 -4.24 9.55
C TYR A 18 -3.99 -3.22 9.62
N LEU A 19 -3.20 -3.29 10.69
CA LEU A 19 -2.11 -2.35 10.94
C LEU A 19 -1.00 -2.48 9.89
N THR A 20 -0.57 -3.70 9.58
CA THR A 20 0.45 -3.95 8.55
C THR A 20 -0.02 -3.57 7.15
N CYS A 21 -1.30 -3.80 6.84
CA CYS A 21 -1.91 -3.39 5.58
C CYS A 21 -1.97 -1.85 5.46
N SER A 22 -2.37 -1.15 6.53
CA SER A 22 -2.40 0.32 6.59
C SER A 22 -1.00 0.93 6.47
N LEU A 23 -0.02 0.39 7.20
CA LEU A 23 1.38 0.81 7.14
C LEU A 23 1.98 0.57 5.74
N ALA A 24 1.71 -0.58 5.14
CA ALA A 24 2.21 -0.89 3.81
C ALA A 24 1.61 0.04 2.74
N TRP A 25 0.32 0.38 2.84
CA TRP A 25 -0.32 1.36 1.96
C TRP A 25 0.35 2.74 2.04
N MET A 26 0.65 3.24 3.24
CA MET A 26 1.39 4.50 3.42
C MET A 26 2.81 4.43 2.82
N GLY A 27 3.50 3.30 2.98
CA GLY A 27 4.83 3.07 2.38
C GLY A 27 4.82 3.10 0.85
N ALA A 28 3.79 2.49 0.23
CA ALA A 28 3.63 2.51 -1.23
C ALA A 28 3.36 3.92 -1.77
N ILE A 29 2.53 4.70 -1.08
CA ILE A 29 2.29 6.11 -1.42
C ILE A 29 3.60 6.91 -1.34
N ALA A 30 4.39 6.73 -0.28
CA ALA A 30 5.68 7.41 -0.12
C ALA A 30 6.66 7.05 -1.25
N ALA A 31 6.75 5.77 -1.64
CA ALA A 31 7.60 5.33 -2.74
C ALA A 31 7.16 5.95 -4.08
N TYR A 32 5.85 5.97 -4.37
CA TYR A 32 5.31 6.58 -5.58
C TYR A 32 5.57 8.11 -5.62
N LEU A 33 5.41 8.80 -4.49
CA LEU A 33 5.73 10.23 -4.38
C LEU A 33 7.21 10.52 -4.64
N ILE A 34 8.12 9.72 -4.08
CA ILE A 34 9.57 9.87 -4.33
C ILE A 34 9.88 9.72 -5.83
N LEU A 35 9.27 8.75 -6.50
CA LEU A 35 9.43 8.56 -7.95
C LEU A 35 8.84 9.72 -8.76
N ALA A 36 7.68 10.25 -8.36
CA ALA A 36 7.08 11.42 -8.98
C ALA A 36 8.00 12.64 -8.89
N LEU A 37 8.58 12.89 -7.72
CA LEU A 37 9.52 13.98 -7.49
C LEU A 37 10.80 13.80 -8.31
N LYS A 38 11.30 12.56 -8.43
CA LYS A 38 12.47 12.23 -9.29
C LYS A 38 12.18 12.45 -10.78
N GLY A 39 10.98 12.10 -11.25
CA GLY A 39 10.55 12.38 -12.62
C GLY A 39 10.43 13.87 -12.88
N LEU A 40 9.83 14.62 -11.96
CA LEU A 40 9.62 16.07 -12.11
C LEU A 40 10.93 16.87 -12.02
N SER A 41 11.88 16.42 -11.19
CA SER A 41 13.18 17.09 -10.98
C SER A 41 14.28 16.56 -11.91
N GLY A 42 13.96 15.64 -12.81
CA GLY A 42 14.91 14.98 -13.68
C GLY A 42 15.50 15.95 -14.71
N THR A 43 16.81 16.17 -14.66
CA THR A 43 17.54 17.03 -15.60
C THR A 43 18.03 16.29 -16.84
N THR A 44 17.97 14.95 -16.83
CA THR A 44 18.40 14.08 -17.94
C THR A 44 17.25 13.19 -18.37
N GLU A 45 17.05 13.07 -19.69
CA GLU A 45 15.97 12.29 -20.30
C GLU A 45 15.91 10.84 -19.78
N LEU A 46 17.08 10.25 -19.54
CA LEU A 46 17.24 8.88 -19.06
C LEU A 46 16.76 8.70 -17.60
N GLY A 47 17.02 9.69 -16.74
CA GLY A 47 16.55 9.69 -15.35
C GLY A 47 15.04 9.87 -15.25
N THR A 48 14.47 10.74 -16.10
CA THR A 48 13.03 10.95 -16.20
C THR A 48 12.31 9.68 -16.66
N ARG A 49 12.84 9.01 -17.69
CA ARG A 49 12.28 7.76 -18.22
C ARG A 49 12.38 6.60 -17.21
N ALA A 50 13.49 6.51 -16.49
CA ALA A 50 13.66 5.53 -15.41
C ALA A 50 12.66 5.76 -14.26
N ALA A 51 12.39 7.03 -13.91
CA ALA A 51 11.39 7.37 -12.90
C ALA A 51 9.99 6.92 -13.34
N TYR A 52 9.58 7.17 -14.59
CA TYR A 52 8.28 6.70 -15.09
C TYR A 52 8.15 5.16 -15.12
N LEU A 53 9.20 4.44 -15.50
CA LEU A 53 9.21 2.97 -15.42
C LEU A 53 9.10 2.48 -13.97
N GLY A 54 9.81 3.14 -13.04
CA GLY A 54 9.67 2.86 -11.61
C GLY A 54 8.27 3.16 -11.08
N MET A 55 7.62 4.23 -11.55
CA MET A 55 6.23 4.57 -11.17
C MET A 55 5.25 3.50 -11.62
N GLN A 56 5.46 2.94 -12.81
CA GLN A 56 4.65 1.82 -13.31
C GLN A 56 4.82 0.56 -12.46
N ASP A 57 6.07 0.22 -12.11
CA ASP A 57 6.38 -0.98 -11.32
C ASP A 57 5.86 -0.86 -9.88
N VAL A 58 6.13 0.26 -9.20
CA VAL A 58 5.62 0.52 -7.84
C VAL A 58 4.09 0.64 -7.83
N GLY A 59 3.50 1.22 -8.87
CA GLY A 59 2.06 1.27 -9.04
C GLY A 59 1.43 -0.12 -9.02
N TRP A 60 1.95 -1.05 -9.82
CA TRP A 60 1.40 -2.40 -9.94
C TRP A 60 1.78 -3.35 -8.80
N THR A 61 3.02 -3.29 -8.30
CA THR A 61 3.53 -4.24 -7.30
C THR A 61 3.21 -3.86 -5.86
N ALA A 62 3.04 -2.56 -5.59
CA ALA A 62 2.77 -2.05 -4.25
C ALA A 62 1.39 -1.37 -4.17
N VAL A 63 1.14 -0.33 -4.97
CA VAL A 63 -0.07 0.51 -4.79
C VAL A 63 -1.36 -0.27 -5.05
N VAL A 64 -1.46 -1.00 -6.16
CA VAL A 64 -2.65 -1.79 -6.52
C VAL A 64 -2.96 -2.90 -5.52
N PRO A 65 -2.03 -3.82 -5.19
CA PRO A 65 -2.33 -4.91 -4.24
C PRO A 65 -2.64 -4.39 -2.84
N LEU A 66 -2.02 -3.29 -2.40
CA LEU A 66 -2.34 -2.67 -1.11
C LEU A 66 -3.70 -1.96 -1.10
N GLY A 67 -4.09 -1.31 -2.19
CA GLY A 67 -5.44 -0.78 -2.35
C GLY A 67 -6.51 -1.90 -2.28
N PHE A 68 -6.26 -3.02 -2.96
CA PHE A 68 -7.13 -4.20 -2.86
C PHE A 68 -7.21 -4.76 -1.44
N ALA A 69 -6.07 -4.87 -0.75
CA ALA A 69 -6.03 -5.35 0.64
C ALA A 69 -6.77 -4.41 1.60
N SER A 70 -6.71 -3.08 1.39
CA SER A 70 -7.47 -2.10 2.18
C SER A 70 -8.98 -2.25 2.00
N VAL A 71 -9.47 -2.44 0.77
CA VAL A 71 -10.89 -2.69 0.48
C VAL A 71 -11.37 -4.00 1.11
N LEU A 72 -10.59 -5.07 1.02
CA LEU A 72 -10.92 -6.35 1.66
C LEU A 72 -10.99 -6.24 3.18
N THR A 73 -10.10 -5.44 3.76
CA THR A 73 -10.08 -5.19 5.21
C THR A 73 -11.32 -4.40 5.67
N LEU A 74 -11.74 -3.40 4.87
CA LEU A 74 -12.99 -2.65 5.10
C LEU A 74 -14.23 -3.54 4.96
N ALA A 75 -14.24 -4.50 4.04
CA ALA A 75 -15.38 -5.41 3.83
C ALA A 75 -15.58 -6.44 4.95
N VAL A 76 -14.58 -6.64 5.81
CA VAL A 76 -14.61 -7.62 6.92
C VAL A 76 -15.02 -6.98 8.26
N ASN A 77 -15.22 -5.65 8.32
CA ASN A 77 -15.65 -4.90 9.50
C ASN A 77 -17.14 -4.55 9.47
#